data_AF-A0A534R7C1-F1
#
_entry.id   AF-A0A534R7C1-F1
#
_cell.length_a   1.000
_cell.length_b   1.000
_cell.length_c   1.000
_cell.angle_alpha   90.00
_cell.angle_beta   90.00
_cell.angle_gamma   90.00
#
_symmetry.space_group_name_H-M   'P 1'
#
loop_
_entity.id
_entity.type
_entity.pdbx_description
1 polymer ?
#
loop_
_entity_poly.entity_id
_entity_poly.type
_entity_poly.pdbx_seq_one_letter_code
_entity_poly.pdbx_strand_id
1 'polypeptide(L)'
;MTAHSPEQLAHEQRRYLQVFAWLTVLTAVELAVIYMPIPHLAIGSMLVLLAGTKASLVALYYMHLAVERRTLTYIALTPAILCVLLVFALLPDLGAITRALTHAPPPTAEAEAHH
;
A
#
# COMPACT_ATOMS: atom_id res chain seq x y z
N MET A 1 -17.21 19.92 32.39
CA MET A 1 -16.58 18.71 31.82
C MET A 1 -17.62 17.61 31.81
N THR A 2 -18.36 17.47 30.70
CA THR A 2 -19.42 16.46 30.55
C THR A 2 -18.79 15.08 30.50
N ALA A 3 -19.12 14.22 31.47
CA ALA A 3 -18.71 12.83 31.46
C ALA A 3 -19.23 12.18 30.16
N HIS A 4 -18.33 11.78 29.27
CA HIS A 4 -18.70 10.98 28.10
C HIS A 4 -19.29 9.66 28.58
N SER A 5 -20.55 9.37 28.23
CA SER A 5 -21.22 8.13 28.61
C SER A 5 -20.50 6.93 27.99
N PRO A 6 -20.26 5.84 28.75
CA PRO A 6 -19.50 4.67 28.28
C PRO A 6 -20.07 4.01 27.01
N GLU A 7 -21.37 4.19 26.74
CA GLU A 7 -22.01 3.69 25.50
C GLU A 7 -21.53 4.40 24.22
N GLN A 8 -21.20 5.70 24.27
CA GLN A 8 -20.72 6.42 23.08
C GLN A 8 -19.32 5.96 22.65
N LEU A 9 -18.46 5.64 23.63
CA LEU A 9 -17.12 5.09 23.40
C LEU A 9 -17.21 3.72 22.72
N ALA A 10 -18.13 2.85 23.17
CA ALA A 10 -18.31 1.52 22.60
C ALA A 10 -18.76 1.56 21.13
N HIS A 11 -19.62 2.51 20.76
CA HIS A 11 -20.11 2.67 19.39
C HIS A 11 -19.01 3.12 18.42
N GLU A 12 -18.16 4.07 18.82
CA GLU A 12 -17.01 4.48 18.01
C GLU A 12 -15.99 3.33 17.88
N GLN A 13 -15.67 2.65 18.98
CA GLN A 13 -14.70 1.55 19.00
C GLN A 13 -15.09 0.39 18.07
N ARG A 14 -16.39 0.07 17.99
CA ARG A 14 -16.90 -0.99 17.12
C ARG A 14 -16.76 -0.66 15.62
N ARG A 15 -16.86 0.61 15.23
CA ARG A 15 -16.60 1.06 13.85
C ARG A 15 -15.13 0.91 13.47
N TYR A 16 -14.20 1.31 14.35
CA TYR A 16 -12.76 1.13 14.09
C TYR A 16 -12.38 -0.34 13.92
N LEU A 17 -12.90 -1.21 14.78
CA LEU A 17 -12.66 -2.65 14.68
C LEU A 17 -13.20 -3.26 13.38
N GLN A 18 -14.34 -2.77 12.88
CA GLN A 18 -14.90 -3.23 11.60
C GLN A 18 -14.00 -2.85 10.42
N VAL A 19 -13.50 -1.60 10.38
CA VAL A 19 -12.58 -1.15 9.33
C VAL A 19 -11.26 -1.91 9.41
N PHE A 20 -10.74 -2.11 10.62
CA PHE A 20 -9.53 -2.89 10.86
C PHE A 20 -9.67 -4.32 10.32
N ALA A 21 -10.78 -5.00 10.63
CA ALA A 21 -11.03 -6.35 10.14
C ALA A 21 -11.05 -6.42 8.61
N TRP A 22 -11.71 -5.47 7.93
CA TRP A 22 -11.69 -5.37 6.47
C TRP A 22 -10.27 -5.17 5.93
N LEU A 23 -9.50 -4.24 6.51
CA LEU A 23 -8.12 -4.00 6.10
C LEU A 23 -7.25 -5.25 6.26
N THR A 24 -7.37 -5.95 7.39
CA THR A 24 -6.66 -7.21 7.64
C THR A 24 -6.99 -8.27 6.60
N VAL A 25 -8.27 -8.44 6.26
CA VAL A 25 -8.70 -9.38 5.20
C VAL A 25 -8.10 -9.00 3.86
N LEU A 26 -8.15 -7.72 3.47
CA LEU A 26 -7.57 -7.27 2.21
C LEU A 26 -6.04 -7.48 2.18
N THR A 27 -5.34 -7.37 3.30
CA THR A 27 -3.90 -7.65 3.38
C THR A 27 -3.60 -9.15 3.31
N ALA A 28 -4.42 -9.99 3.95
CA ALA A 28 -4.29 -11.44 3.83
C ALA A 28 -4.49 -11.91 2.37
N VAL A 29 -5.42 -11.29 1.64
CA VAL A 29 -5.62 -11.54 0.22
C VAL A 29 -4.41 -11.13 -0.61
N GLU A 30 -3.78 -9.98 -0.34
CA GLU A 30 -2.54 -9.59 -1.02
C GLU A 30 -1.43 -10.62 -0.84
N LEU A 31 -1.23 -11.11 0.39
CA LEU A 31 -0.23 -12.15 0.65
C LEU A 31 -0.54 -13.42 -0.15
N ALA A 32 -1.80 -13.85 -0.18
CA ALA A 32 -2.20 -15.01 -0.98
C ALA A 32 -1.92 -14.83 -2.48
N VAL A 33 -2.16 -13.62 -3.02
CA VAL A 33 -1.88 -13.28 -4.43
C VAL A 33 -0.39 -13.32 -4.73
N ILE A 34 0.47 -12.86 -3.80
CA ILE A 34 1.93 -12.87 -3.98
C ILE A 34 2.50 -14.30 -4.04
N TYR A 35 1.90 -15.26 -3.34
CA TYR A 35 2.34 -16.66 -3.37
C TYR A 35 1.85 -17.45 -4.59
N MET A 36 0.98 -16.88 -5.42
CA MET A 36 0.46 -17.53 -6.62
C MET A 36 1.51 -17.44 -7.75
N PRO A 37 1.77 -18.52 -8.52
CA PRO A 37 2.76 -18.53 -9.60
C PRO A 37 2.23 -17.82 -10.87
N ILE A 38 1.94 -16.52 -10.77
CA ILE A 38 1.50 -15.65 -11.87
C ILE A 38 2.63 -14.68 -12.25
N PRO A 39 2.62 -14.05 -13.44
CA PRO A 39 3.70 -13.18 -13.85
C PRO A 39 3.75 -11.94 -12.95
N HIS A 40 4.97 -11.50 -12.63
CA HIS A 40 5.23 -10.37 -11.71
C HIS A 40 4.47 -9.09 -12.08
N LEU A 41 4.26 -8.84 -13.38
CA LEU A 41 3.50 -7.69 -13.86
C LEU A 41 2.01 -7.77 -13.45
N ALA A 42 1.41 -8.96 -13.55
CA ALA A 42 0.03 -9.19 -13.13
C ALA A 42 -0.12 -9.06 -11.61
N ILE A 43 0.82 -9.65 -10.85
CA ILE A 43 0.86 -9.52 -9.39
C ILE A 43 0.97 -8.04 -8.99
N GLY A 44 1.87 -7.28 -9.61
CA GLY A 44 2.02 -5.85 -9.35
C GLY A 44 0.73 -5.07 -9.61
N SER A 45 0.06 -5.31 -10.73
CA SER A 45 -1.21 -4.64 -11.04
C SER A 45 -2.32 -4.96 -10.02
N MET A 46 -2.37 -6.22 -9.55
CA MET A 46 -3.37 -6.67 -8.58
C MET A 46 -3.11 -6.10 -7.19
N LEU A 47 -1.83 -6.00 -6.78
CA LEU A 47 -1.43 -5.34 -5.54
C LEU A 47 -1.77 -3.84 -5.56
N VAL A 48 -1.55 -3.15 -6.67
CA VAL A 48 -1.91 -1.73 -6.82
C VAL A 48 -3.44 -1.54 -6.68
N LEU A 49 -4.23 -2.42 -7.29
CA LEU A 49 -5.70 -2.40 -7.16
C LEU A 49 -6.15 -2.69 -5.73
N LEU A 50 -5.56 -3.68 -5.06
CA LEU A 50 -5.86 -4.02 -3.66
C LEU A 50 -5.47 -2.88 -2.70
N ALA A 51 -4.33 -2.24 -2.92
CA ALA A 51 -3.89 -1.06 -2.17
C ALA A 51 -4.85 0.13 -2.38
N GLY A 52 -5.24 0.39 -3.64
CA GLY A 52 -6.24 1.40 -3.97
C GLY A 52 -7.58 1.15 -3.29
N THR A 53 -8.04 -0.11 -3.28
CA THR A 53 -9.29 -0.51 -2.62
C THR A 53 -9.24 -0.25 -1.11
N LYS A 54 -8.12 -0.57 -0.44
CA LYS A 54 -7.93 -0.24 0.99
C LYS A 54 -8.03 1.27 1.21
N ALA A 55 -7.38 2.08 0.38
CA ALA A 55 -7.43 3.53 0.47
C ALA A 55 -8.85 4.08 0.26
N SER A 56 -9.61 3.54 -0.69
CA SER A 56 -11.02 3.88 -0.91
C SER A 56 -11.92 3.46 0.25
N LEU A 57 -11.67 2.29 0.87
CA LEU A 57 -12.44 1.79 2.01
C LEU A 57 -12.21 2.68 3.24
N VAL A 58 -10.96 3.09 3.46
CA VAL A 58 -10.61 4.11 4.45
C VAL A 58 -11.30 5.43 4.11
N ALA A 59 -11.22 5.92 2.87
CA ALA A 59 -11.88 7.17 2.48
C ALA A 59 -13.40 7.12 2.67
N LEU A 60 -14.09 6.03 2.30
CA LEU A 60 -15.53 5.91 2.44
C LEU A 60 -15.96 5.83 3.91
N TYR A 61 -15.28 5.02 4.74
CA TYR A 61 -15.59 4.90 6.16
C TYR A 61 -15.21 6.14 6.98
N TYR A 62 -14.16 6.85 6.59
CA TYR A 62 -13.67 8.05 7.27
C TYR A 62 -14.09 9.37 6.64
N MET A 63 -14.69 9.43 5.44
CA MET A 63 -15.21 10.67 4.84
C MET A 63 -16.72 10.69 4.65
N HIS A 64 -17.39 9.57 4.36
CA HIS A 64 -18.81 9.63 3.99
C HIS A 64 -19.75 9.93 5.19
N LEU A 65 -19.23 10.04 6.43
CA LEU A 65 -19.94 10.62 7.58
C LEU A 65 -19.05 11.49 8.49
N ALA A 66 -17.89 11.96 8.02
CA ALA A 66 -16.94 12.69 8.86
C ALA A 66 -16.78 14.15 8.43
N VAL A 67 -17.90 14.88 8.39
CA VAL A 67 -17.87 16.34 8.21
C VAL A 67 -17.11 17.05 9.35
N GLU A 68 -16.74 16.34 10.44
CA GLU A 68 -16.31 17.00 11.69
C GLU A 68 -14.97 16.54 12.31
N ARG A 69 -14.22 15.57 11.75
CA ARG A 69 -12.93 15.12 12.36
C ARG A 69 -11.75 15.09 11.38
N ARG A 70 -11.30 16.28 10.94
CA ARG A 70 -10.12 16.49 10.06
C ARG A 70 -8.84 15.79 10.55
N THR A 71 -8.61 15.65 11.84
CA THR A 71 -7.42 14.99 12.41
C THR A 71 -7.29 13.52 12.02
N LEU A 72 -8.39 12.76 12.00
CA LEU A 72 -8.34 11.34 11.62
C LEU A 72 -8.10 11.17 10.12
N THR A 73 -8.63 12.09 9.31
CA THR A 73 -8.30 12.17 7.89
C THR A 73 -6.80 12.33 7.68
N TYR A 74 -6.12 13.25 8.37
CA TYR A 74 -4.68 13.43 8.21
C TYR A 74 -3.87 12.17 8.55
N ILE A 75 -4.25 11.45 9.62
CA ILE A 75 -3.59 10.19 10.01
C ILE A 75 -3.78 9.11 8.95
N ALA A 76 -4.97 9.00 8.37
CA ALA A 76 -5.26 8.07 7.27
C ALA A 76 -4.65 8.50 5.93
N LEU A 77 -4.52 9.80 5.68
CA LEU A 77 -3.99 10.36 4.43
C LEU A 77 -2.47 10.25 4.37
N THR A 78 -1.78 10.32 5.52
CA THR A 78 -0.31 10.21 5.62
C THR A 78 0.24 8.94 4.94
N PRO A 79 -0.23 7.72 5.28
CA PRO A 79 0.23 6.51 4.60
C PRO A 79 -0.19 6.45 3.13
N ALA A 80 -1.34 7.02 2.77
CA ALA A 80 -1.79 7.08 1.37
C ALA A 80 -0.88 7.95 0.50
N ILE A 81 -0.49 9.13 1.00
CA ILE A 81 0.46 10.03 0.33
C ILE A 81 1.83 9.37 0.22
N LEU A 82 2.32 8.74 1.29
CA LEU A 82 3.58 8.00 1.24
C LEU A 82 3.52 6.88 0.19
N CYS A 83 2.40 6.15 0.09
CA CYS A 83 2.22 5.12 -0.93
C CYS A 83 2.31 5.68 -2.36
N VAL A 84 1.64 6.81 -2.63
CA VAL A 84 1.75 7.50 -3.93
C VAL A 84 3.19 7.95 -4.21
N LEU A 85 3.86 8.57 -3.23
CA LEU A 85 5.25 9.00 -3.37
C LEU A 85 6.17 7.80 -3.65
N LEU A 86 5.99 6.69 -2.93
CA LEU A 86 6.72 5.44 -3.12
C LEU A 86 6.54 4.88 -4.54
N VAL A 87 5.31 4.85 -5.06
CA VAL A 87 5.07 4.41 -6.44
C VAL A 87 5.83 5.30 -7.43
N PHE A 88 5.74 6.62 -7.29
CA PHE A 88 6.46 7.57 -8.14
C PHE A 88 7.99 7.47 -8.02
N ALA A 89 8.51 7.16 -6.83
CA ALA A 89 9.93 6.97 -6.59
C ALA A 89 10.44 5.62 -7.13
N LEU A 90 9.61 4.58 -7.07
CA LEU A 90 9.98 3.23 -7.51
C LEU A 90 9.90 3.04 -9.02
N LEU A 91 9.01 3.76 -9.72
CA LEU A 91 8.91 3.73 -11.19
C LEU A 91 10.25 4.01 -11.92
N PRO A 92 10.97 5.11 -11.64
CA PRO A 92 12.24 5.40 -12.27
C PRO A 92 13.36 4.46 -11.78
N ASP A 93 13.31 4.03 -10.52
CA ASP A 93 14.29 3.11 -9.93
C ASP A 93 14.24 1.72 -10.59
N LEU A 94 13.03 1.18 -10.81
CA LEU A 94 12.86 -0.08 -11.54
C LEU A 94 13.36 0.02 -12.99
N GLY A 95 13.13 1.16 -13.65
CA GLY A 95 13.66 1.43 -14.98
C GLY A 95 15.18 1.56 -15.01
N ALA A 96 15.77 2.18 -13.98
CA ALA A 96 17.21 2.31 -13.82
C ALA A 96 17.88 0.95 -13.56
N ILE A 97 17.32 0.12 -12.68
CA ILE A 97 17.80 -1.25 -12.40
C ILE A 97 17.72 -2.10 -13.67
N THR A 98 16.59 -2.07 -14.37
CA THR A 98 16.42 -2.83 -15.62
C THR A 98 17.47 -2.41 -16.65
N ARG A 99 17.72 -1.10 -16.80
CA ARG A 99 18.75 -0.59 -17.72
C ARG A 99 20.17 -0.98 -17.29
N ALA A 100 20.45 -0.96 -15.99
CA ALA A 100 21.74 -1.36 -15.44
C ALA A 100 22.06 -2.84 -15.68
N LEU A 101 21.07 -3.73 -15.51
CA LEU A 101 21.21 -5.16 -15.81
C LEU A 101 21.31 -5.44 -17.33
N THR A 102 20.69 -4.61 -18.16
CA THR A 102 20.74 -4.76 -19.63
C THR A 102 22.04 -4.22 -20.23
N HIS A 103 22.74 -3.30 -19.55
CA HIS A 103 24.02 -2.72 -19.99
C HIS A 103 25.24 -3.23 -19.22
N ALA A 104 25.07 -4.15 -18.26
CA ALA A 104 26.20 -4.81 -17.62
C ALA A 104 26.95 -5.66 -18.66
N PRO A 105 28.24 -5.40 -18.94
CA PRO A 105 29.01 -6.23 -19.85
C PRO A 105 29.14 -7.65 -19.27
N PRO A 106 29.15 -8.71 -20.12
CA PRO A 106 29.29 -10.08 -19.64
C PRO A 106 30.61 -10.25 -18.87
N PRO A 107 30.63 -11.01 -17.76
CA PRO A 107 31.80 -11.20 -16.90
C PRO A 107 32.99 -11.90 -17.58
N THR A 108 32.86 -12.29 -18.86
CA THR A 108 33.90 -12.96 -19.65
C THR A 108 34.79 -11.99 -20.43
N ALA A 109 34.40 -10.72 -20.63
CA ALA A 109 35.17 -9.79 -21.44
C ALA A 109 36.47 -9.28 -20.75
N GLU A 110 36.54 -9.32 -19.42
CA GLU A 110 37.72 -8.90 -18.65
C GLU A 110 38.72 -10.06 -18.43
N ALA A 111 38.28 -11.32 -18.59
CA ALA A 111 39.13 -12.49 -18.42
C ALA A 111 39.93 -12.88 -19.68
N GLU A 112 39.48 -12.48 -20.88
CA GLU A 112 40.14 -12.82 -22.15
C GLU A 112 41.07 -11.73 -22.71
N ALA A 113 41.08 -10.53 -22.14
CA ALA A 113 41.94 -9.42 -22.61
C ALA A 113 43.38 -9.43 -22.03
N HIS A 114 43.70 -10.40 -21.17
CA HIS A 114 44.99 -10.54 -20.49
C HIS A 114 45.79 -11.79 -20.92
N HIS A 115 45.45 -12.41 -22.05
CA HIS A 115 46.21 -13.53 -22.64
C HIS A 115 46.76 -13.21 -24.03
#